data_AF-S6UY31-F1
#
_entry.id   AF-S6UY31-F1
#
_cell.length_a   1.000
_cell.length_b   1.000
_cell.length_c   1.000
_cell.angle_alpha   90.00
_cell.angle_beta   90.00
_cell.angle_gamma   90.00
#
_symmetry.space_group_name_H-M   'P 1'
#
loop_
_entity.id
_entity.type
_entity.pdbx_description
1 polymer ?
#
loop_
_entity_poly.entity_id
_entity_poly.type
_entity_poly.pdbx_seq_one_letter_code
_entity_poly.pdbx_strand_id
1 'polypeptide(L)'
;NTWKADEQELNEKRQTLSIRLEQIKQQAVEDMAKARQAETDAATAYAQAVAWGDTEGEKTANADAQKAAKNLATAAEHDRRQGLIISALEQELLTVDRYIAEAQEKHKGIERDALWLSQTVLEEKWNEAAKALFDVGGRLWANYNLLGLDQVSLLKLAVPQEGETIGNWTWHELSDRARNYGA
;
A
#
# COMPACT_ATOMS: atom_id res chain seq x y z
N ASN A 1 0.93 4.46 -15.96
CA ASN A 1 0.26 4.91 -14.72
C ASN A 1 -1.06 4.18 -14.48
N THR A 2 -1.08 2.85 -14.54
CA THR A 2 -2.26 2.01 -14.25
C THR A 2 -2.28 1.56 -12.79
N TRP A 3 -1.13 1.19 -12.22
CA TRP A 3 -1.01 0.70 -10.84
C TRP A 3 -1.59 1.63 -9.77
N LYS A 4 -1.34 2.95 -9.85
CA LYS A 4 -1.91 3.92 -8.88
C LYS A 4 -3.44 3.95 -8.93
N ALA A 5 -4.02 3.78 -10.12
CA ALA A 5 -5.47 3.74 -10.28
C ALA A 5 -6.04 2.43 -9.70
N ASP A 6 -5.37 1.30 -9.96
CA ASP A 6 -5.78 0.00 -9.44
C ASP A 6 -5.67 -0.07 -7.90
N GLU A 7 -4.60 0.49 -7.33
CA GLU A 7 -4.41 0.62 -5.87
C GLU A 7 -5.48 1.52 -5.24
N GLN A 8 -5.80 2.64 -5.89
CA GLN A 8 -6.86 3.53 -5.44
C GLN A 8 -8.21 2.82 -5.45
N GLU A 9 -8.55 2.10 -6.52
CA GLU A 9 -9.81 1.35 -6.63
C GLU A 9 -9.94 0.29 -5.52
N LEU A 10 -8.86 -0.44 -5.20
CA LEU A 10 -8.86 -1.41 -4.09
C LEU A 10 -9.06 -0.73 -2.73
N ASN A 11 -8.43 0.43 -2.51
CA ASN A 11 -8.61 1.20 -1.28
C ASN A 11 -10.03 1.76 -1.15
N GLU A 12 -10.64 2.23 -2.24
CA GLU A 12 -12.03 2.69 -2.27
C GLU A 12 -13.01 1.55 -1.96
N LYS A 13 -12.77 0.35 -2.53
CA LYS A 13 -13.52 -0.86 -2.21
C LYS A 13 -13.39 -1.22 -0.73
N ARG A 14 -12.17 -1.22 -0.20
CA ARG A 14 -11.90 -1.46 1.23
C ARG A 14 -12.66 -0.49 2.13
N GLN A 15 -12.63 0.80 1.81
CA GLN A 15 -13.36 1.83 2.58
C GLN A 15 -14.87 1.59 2.51
N THR A 16 -15.41 1.33 1.32
CA THR A 16 -16.84 1.06 1.13
C THR A 16 -17.29 -0.16 1.94
N LEU A 17 -16.52 -1.25 1.90
CA LEU A 17 -16.77 -2.46 2.69
C LEU A 17 -16.71 -2.17 4.21
N SER A 18 -15.72 -1.40 4.66
CA SER A 18 -15.56 -1.04 6.07
C SER A 18 -16.73 -0.20 6.59
N ILE A 19 -17.15 0.81 5.83
CA ILE A 19 -18.31 1.65 6.17
C ILE A 19 -19.57 0.77 6.24
N ARG A 20 -19.76 -0.10 5.25
CA ARG A 20 -20.94 -0.96 5.21
C ARG A 20 -20.97 -1.97 6.36
N LEU A 21 -19.82 -2.52 6.72
CA LEU A 21 -19.66 -3.43 7.86
C LEU A 21 -20.10 -2.75 9.15
N GLU A 22 -19.60 -1.53 9.40
CA GLU A 22 -19.92 -0.78 10.60
C GLU A 22 -21.41 -0.43 10.68
N GLN A 23 -22.00 0.02 9.57
CA GLN A 23 -23.43 0.27 9.48
C GLN A 23 -24.27 -0.97 9.83
N ILE A 24 -23.89 -2.15 9.31
CA ILE A 24 -24.63 -3.39 9.58
C ILE A 24 -24.47 -3.81 11.04
N LYS A 25 -23.27 -3.68 11.61
CA LYS A 25 -23.02 -3.96 13.03
C LYS A 25 -23.87 -3.06 13.93
N GLN A 26 -23.88 -1.77 13.66
CA GLN A 26 -24.66 -0.80 14.44
C GLN A 26 -26.16 -1.09 14.32
N GLN A 27 -26.66 -1.33 13.09
CA GLN A 27 -28.07 -1.62 12.86
C GLN A 27 -28.52 -2.89 13.59
N ALA A 28 -27.71 -3.95 13.59
CA ALA A 28 -28.02 -5.21 14.28
C ALA A 28 -28.19 -5.00 15.80
N VAL A 29 -27.27 -4.25 16.42
CA VAL A 29 -27.33 -3.93 17.84
C VAL A 29 -28.54 -3.07 18.17
N GLU A 30 -28.81 -2.04 17.37
CA GLU A 30 -29.95 -1.15 17.58
C GLU A 30 -31.30 -1.88 17.45
N ASP A 31 -31.46 -2.74 16.45
CA ASP A 31 -32.70 -3.47 16.20
C ASP A 31 -32.98 -4.48 17.32
N MET A 32 -31.95 -5.21 17.78
CA MET A 32 -32.06 -6.12 18.92
C MET A 32 -32.36 -5.38 20.23
N ALA A 33 -31.74 -4.21 20.45
CA ALA A 33 -32.01 -3.39 21.64
C ALA A 33 -33.46 -2.88 21.65
N LYS A 34 -33.97 -2.36 20.52
CA LYS A 34 -35.35 -1.90 20.39
C LYS A 34 -36.35 -3.02 20.63
N ALA A 35 -36.08 -4.21 20.10
CA ALA A 35 -36.96 -5.36 20.29
C ALA A 35 -37.02 -5.83 21.75
N ARG A 36 -35.89 -5.87 22.45
CA ARG A 36 -35.83 -6.20 23.89
C ARG A 36 -36.48 -5.14 24.77
N GLN A 37 -36.33 -3.86 24.40
CA GLN A 37 -36.96 -2.76 25.11
C GLN A 37 -38.49 -2.89 25.04
N ALA A 38 -39.05 -3.17 23.86
CA ALA A 38 -40.49 -3.35 23.71
C ALA A 38 -41.06 -4.50 24.57
N GLU A 39 -40.30 -5.59 24.75
CA GLU A 39 -40.68 -6.69 25.65
C GLU A 39 -40.65 -6.26 27.13
N THR A 40 -39.62 -5.50 27.52
CA THR A 40 -39.47 -4.97 28.88
C THR A 40 -40.58 -3.96 29.21
N ASP A 41 -40.92 -3.10 28.27
CA ASP A 41 -41.99 -2.10 28.42
C ASP A 41 -43.35 -2.79 28.60
N ALA A 42 -43.64 -3.81 27.79
CA ALA A 42 -44.88 -4.58 27.90
C ALA A 42 -44.97 -5.35 29.23
N ALA A 43 -43.88 -5.98 29.68
CA ALA A 43 -43.83 -6.65 30.98
C ALA A 43 -44.02 -5.67 32.15
N THR A 44 -43.45 -4.48 32.05
CA THR A 44 -43.60 -3.41 33.04
C THR A 44 -45.04 -2.90 33.09
N ALA A 45 -45.66 -2.66 31.92
CA ALA A 45 -47.05 -2.25 31.82
C ALA A 45 -48.00 -3.30 32.43
N TYR A 46 -47.72 -4.60 32.20
CA TYR A 46 -48.48 -5.69 32.80
C TYR A 46 -48.37 -5.68 34.33
N ALA A 47 -47.15 -5.59 34.87
CA ALA A 47 -46.92 -5.52 36.31
C ALA A 47 -47.61 -4.30 36.96
N GLN A 48 -47.62 -3.16 36.28
CA GLN A 48 -48.34 -1.97 36.73
C GLN A 48 -49.85 -2.22 36.73
N ALA A 49 -50.43 -2.71 35.63
CA ALA A 49 -51.87 -2.98 35.56
C ALA A 49 -52.35 -3.92 36.67
N VAL A 50 -51.58 -4.98 36.95
CA VAL A 50 -51.83 -5.90 38.08
C VAL A 50 -51.79 -5.17 39.42
N ALA A 51 -50.81 -4.29 39.64
CA ALA A 51 -50.69 -3.53 40.89
C ALA A 51 -51.86 -2.58 41.15
N TRP A 52 -52.49 -2.06 40.09
CA TRP A 52 -53.65 -1.15 40.17
C TRP A 52 -55.00 -1.87 40.04
N GLY A 53 -55.02 -3.19 39.83
CA GLY A 53 -56.24 -3.98 39.60
C GLY A 53 -56.96 -3.63 38.30
N ASP A 54 -56.25 -3.08 37.31
CA ASP A 54 -56.80 -2.71 36.01
C ASP A 54 -56.80 -3.92 35.06
N THR A 55 -57.90 -4.67 35.09
CA THR A 55 -58.06 -5.90 34.30
C THR A 55 -58.06 -5.68 32.78
N GLU A 56 -58.41 -4.47 32.31
CA GLU A 56 -58.34 -4.16 30.87
C GLU A 56 -56.91 -3.79 30.48
N GLY A 57 -56.21 -3.02 31.31
CA GLY A 57 -54.77 -2.76 31.17
C GLY A 57 -53.94 -4.05 31.14
N GLU A 58 -54.29 -5.05 31.96
CA GLU A 58 -53.64 -6.37 31.94
C GLU A 58 -53.80 -7.09 30.60
N LYS A 59 -54.99 -7.08 30.01
CA LYS A 59 -55.24 -7.71 28.70
C LYS A 59 -54.47 -6.99 27.59
N THR A 60 -54.47 -5.66 27.60
CA THR A 60 -53.73 -4.86 26.62
C THR A 60 -52.22 -5.11 26.73
N ALA A 61 -51.67 -5.04 27.94
CA ALA A 61 -50.25 -5.29 28.17
C ALA A 61 -49.84 -6.73 27.80
N ASN A 62 -50.70 -7.72 28.04
CA ASN A 62 -50.45 -9.11 27.61
C ASN A 62 -50.47 -9.26 26.08
N ALA A 63 -51.38 -8.58 25.38
CA ALA A 63 -51.40 -8.56 23.92
C ALA A 63 -50.14 -7.87 23.35
N ASP A 64 -49.71 -6.77 23.96
CA ASP A 64 -48.48 -6.06 23.60
C ASP A 64 -47.23 -6.91 23.88
N ALA A 65 -47.20 -7.66 24.99
CA ALA A 65 -46.13 -8.59 25.30
C ALA A 65 -46.02 -9.72 24.27
N GLN A 66 -47.15 -10.30 23.84
CA GLN A 66 -47.16 -11.30 22.77
C GLN A 66 -46.66 -10.73 21.43
N LYS A 67 -47.04 -9.49 21.10
CA LYS A 67 -46.57 -8.80 19.91
C LYS A 67 -45.06 -8.50 20.00
N ALA A 68 -44.58 -8.03 21.15
CA ALA A 68 -43.17 -7.77 21.40
C ALA A 68 -42.33 -9.05 21.29
N ALA A 69 -42.80 -10.17 21.86
CA ALA A 69 -42.13 -11.47 21.75
C ALA A 69 -42.01 -11.94 20.29
N LYS A 70 -43.07 -11.77 19.49
CA LYS A 70 -43.02 -12.09 18.04
C LYS A 70 -42.02 -11.21 17.29
N ASN A 71 -41.97 -9.91 17.62
CA ASN A 71 -41.01 -8.98 17.04
C ASN A 71 -39.58 -9.33 17.45
N LEU A 72 -39.34 -9.73 18.70
CA LEU A 72 -38.05 -10.17 19.19
C LEU A 72 -37.56 -11.44 18.49
N ALA A 73 -38.44 -12.42 18.28
CA ALA A 73 -38.09 -13.62 17.51
C ALA A 73 -37.69 -13.27 16.06
N THR A 74 -38.38 -12.31 15.46
CA THR A 74 -38.06 -11.82 14.11
C THR A 74 -36.72 -11.08 14.09
N ALA A 75 -36.46 -10.22 15.08
CA ALA A 75 -35.21 -9.49 15.23
C ALA A 75 -34.03 -10.44 15.47
N ALA A 76 -34.21 -11.49 16.27
CA ALA A 76 -33.17 -12.49 16.55
C ALA A 76 -32.77 -13.28 15.30
N GLU A 77 -33.73 -13.66 14.45
CA GLU A 77 -33.43 -14.30 13.16
C GLU A 77 -32.74 -13.34 12.19
N HIS A 78 -33.12 -12.06 12.20
CA HIS A 78 -32.44 -11.03 11.42
C HIS A 78 -30.99 -10.81 11.88
N ASP A 79 -30.76 -10.71 13.20
CA ASP A 79 -29.43 -10.60 13.82
C ASP A 79 -28.54 -11.78 13.45
N ARG A 80 -29.07 -13.01 13.51
CA ARG A 80 -28.36 -14.22 13.06
C ARG A 80 -27.92 -14.11 11.60
N ARG A 81 -28.80 -13.63 10.71
CA ARG A 81 -28.46 -13.44 9.28
C ARG A 81 -27.44 -12.33 9.09
N GLN A 82 -27.57 -11.22 9.82
CA GLN A 82 -26.59 -10.13 9.82
C GLN A 82 -25.23 -10.61 10.30
N GLY A 83 -25.15 -11.48 11.31
CA GLY A 83 -23.90 -12.08 11.77
C GLY A 83 -23.15 -12.86 10.69
N LEU A 84 -23.87 -13.60 9.84
CA LEU A 84 -23.27 -14.27 8.67
C LEU A 84 -22.75 -13.28 7.64
N ILE A 85 -23.50 -12.21 7.37
CA ILE A 85 -23.09 -11.14 6.44
C ILE A 85 -21.86 -10.40 6.98
N ILE A 86 -21.85 -10.07 8.28
CA ILE A 86 -20.71 -9.46 8.96
C ILE A 86 -19.47 -10.32 8.81
N SER A 87 -19.58 -11.62 9.09
CA SER A 87 -18.46 -12.56 8.97
C SER A 87 -17.94 -12.64 7.53
N ALA A 88 -18.84 -12.66 6.54
CA ALA A 88 -18.46 -12.66 5.13
C ALA A 88 -17.75 -11.35 4.73
N LEU A 89 -18.27 -10.20 5.15
CA LEU A 89 -17.66 -8.89 4.88
C LEU A 89 -16.27 -8.75 5.54
N GLU A 90 -16.08 -9.30 6.74
CA GLU A 90 -14.78 -9.33 7.41
C GLU A 90 -13.76 -10.19 6.62
N GLN A 91 -14.18 -11.33 6.07
CA GLN A 91 -13.32 -12.15 5.20
C GLN A 91 -12.98 -11.47 3.88
N GLU A 92 -13.94 -10.77 3.28
CA GLU A 92 -13.69 -9.97 2.07
C GLU A 92 -12.71 -8.83 2.35
N LEU A 93 -12.83 -8.14 3.48
CA LEU A 93 -11.85 -7.12 3.89
C LEU A 93 -10.43 -7.69 4.02
N LEU A 94 -10.28 -8.85 4.68
CA LEU A 94 -8.97 -9.53 4.77
C LEU A 94 -8.41 -9.88 3.39
N THR A 95 -9.27 -10.30 2.47
CA THR A 95 -8.87 -10.65 1.10
C THR A 95 -8.42 -9.41 0.32
N VAL A 96 -9.16 -8.30 0.43
CA VAL A 96 -8.78 -7.02 -0.20
C VAL A 96 -7.49 -6.48 0.40
N ASP A 97 -7.31 -6.52 1.72
CA ASP A 97 -6.08 -6.09 2.39
C ASP A 97 -4.86 -6.88 1.91
N ARG A 98 -5.01 -8.20 1.73
CA ARG A 98 -3.96 -9.05 1.14
C ARG A 98 -3.62 -8.61 -0.29
N TYR A 99 -4.62 -8.37 -1.13
CA TYR A 99 -4.38 -7.93 -2.52
C TYR A 99 -3.70 -6.58 -2.61
N ILE A 100 -4.03 -5.63 -1.72
CA ILE A 100 -3.35 -4.34 -1.63
C ILE A 100 -1.87 -4.58 -1.29
N ALA A 101 -1.58 -5.39 -0.27
CA ALA A 101 -0.20 -5.67 0.13
C ALA A 101 0.62 -6.35 -1.00
N GLU A 102 0.06 -7.36 -1.66
CA GLU A 102 0.72 -8.04 -2.78
C GLU A 102 0.97 -7.10 -3.97
N ALA A 103 0.03 -6.21 -4.29
CA ALA A 103 0.18 -5.24 -5.36
C ALA A 103 1.26 -4.19 -5.05
N GLN A 104 1.32 -3.71 -3.81
CA GLN A 104 2.36 -2.79 -3.35
C GLN A 104 3.75 -3.41 -3.40
N GLU A 105 3.88 -4.67 -2.96
CA GLU A 105 5.17 -5.36 -2.96
C GLU A 105 5.69 -5.58 -4.38
N LYS A 106 4.81 -6.06 -5.29
CA LYS A 106 5.17 -6.21 -6.72
C LYS A 106 5.62 -4.90 -7.34
N HIS A 107 4.93 -3.80 -7.04
CA HIS A 107 5.30 -2.49 -7.57
C HIS A 107 6.66 -2.02 -7.08
N LYS A 108 6.92 -2.15 -5.77
CA LYS A 108 8.25 -1.84 -5.20
C LYS A 108 9.35 -2.67 -5.86
N GLY A 109 9.08 -3.94 -6.16
CA GLY A 109 9.98 -4.81 -6.92
C GLY A 109 10.30 -4.23 -8.29
N ILE A 110 9.27 -3.86 -9.07
CA ILE A 110 9.44 -3.26 -10.40
C ILE A 110 10.19 -1.93 -10.35
N GLU A 111 9.87 -1.05 -9.38
CA GLU A 111 10.59 0.22 -9.20
C GLU A 111 12.07 -0.02 -8.90
N ARG A 112 12.37 -0.99 -8.03
CA ARG A 112 13.74 -1.36 -7.70
C ARG A 112 14.47 -1.91 -8.91
N ASP A 113 13.85 -2.79 -9.70
CA ASP A 113 14.43 -3.32 -10.94
C ASP A 113 14.69 -2.20 -11.96
N ALA A 114 13.75 -1.26 -12.10
CA ALA A 114 13.93 -0.10 -12.97
C ALA A 114 15.09 0.80 -12.51
N LEU A 115 15.25 0.99 -11.20
CA LEU A 115 16.39 1.72 -10.63
C LEU A 115 17.71 1.00 -10.89
N TRP A 116 17.76 -0.32 -10.72
CA TRP A 116 18.95 -1.12 -11.05
C TRP A 116 19.32 -1.00 -12.52
N LEU A 117 18.36 -1.16 -13.44
CA LEU A 117 18.60 -0.99 -14.87
C LEU A 117 19.07 0.42 -15.21
N SER A 118 18.44 1.44 -14.63
CA SER A 118 18.84 2.83 -14.80
C SER A 118 20.28 3.07 -14.30
N GLN A 119 20.63 2.50 -13.15
CA GLN A 119 21.97 2.57 -12.59
C GLN A 119 22.97 1.92 -13.55
N THR A 120 22.75 0.68 -13.98
CA THR A 120 23.66 -0.02 -14.90
C THR A 120 23.90 0.77 -16.20
N VAL A 121 22.84 1.31 -16.80
CA VAL A 121 22.97 2.15 -18.01
C VAL A 121 23.78 3.41 -17.74
N LEU A 122 23.65 4.01 -16.55
CA LEU A 122 24.43 5.20 -16.18
C LEU A 122 25.90 4.85 -15.91
N GLU A 123 26.19 3.72 -15.28
CA GLU A 123 27.55 3.22 -15.06
C GLU A 123 28.26 2.94 -16.39
N GLU A 124 27.57 2.32 -17.35
CA GLU A 124 28.09 2.10 -18.70
C GLU A 124 28.40 3.43 -19.41
N LYS A 125 27.45 4.37 -19.41
CA LYS A 125 27.66 5.70 -20.03
C LYS A 125 28.77 6.49 -19.35
N TRP A 126 28.88 6.39 -18.03
CA TRP A 126 29.97 7.00 -17.27
C TRP A 126 31.33 6.46 -17.73
N ASN A 127 31.44 5.13 -17.82
CA ASN A 127 32.64 4.47 -18.29
C ASN A 127 32.98 4.87 -19.72
N GLU A 128 32.00 4.91 -20.64
CA GLU A 128 32.21 5.35 -22.02
C GLU A 128 32.70 6.79 -22.11
N ALA A 129 32.10 7.70 -21.35
CA ALA A 129 32.53 9.09 -21.26
C ALA A 129 33.96 9.20 -20.71
N ALA A 130 34.31 8.39 -19.70
CA ALA A 130 35.68 8.28 -19.20
C ALA A 130 36.62 7.81 -20.31
N LYS A 131 36.28 6.78 -21.09
CA LYS A 131 37.15 6.33 -22.20
C LYS A 131 37.41 7.45 -23.20
N ALA A 132 36.36 8.15 -23.62
CA ALA A 132 36.46 9.26 -24.56
C ALA A 132 37.32 10.40 -24.01
N LEU A 133 37.19 10.74 -22.73
CA LEU A 133 38.04 11.72 -22.05
C LEU A 133 39.51 11.31 -22.08
N PHE A 134 39.80 10.04 -21.77
CA PHE A 134 41.18 9.52 -21.76
C PHE A 134 41.77 9.41 -23.17
N ASP A 135 40.98 9.15 -24.21
CA ASP A 135 41.44 9.18 -25.60
C ASP A 135 41.86 10.60 -26.02
N VAL A 136 41.05 11.61 -25.70
CA VAL A 136 41.39 13.01 -25.98
C VAL A 136 42.58 13.45 -25.13
N GLY A 137 42.59 13.09 -23.85
CA GLY A 137 43.68 13.38 -22.92
C GLY A 137 45.02 12.78 -23.36
N GLY A 138 45.02 11.55 -23.90
CA GLY A 138 46.22 10.91 -24.43
C GLY A 138 46.80 11.65 -25.65
N ARG A 139 45.95 12.15 -26.56
CA ARG A 139 46.39 12.98 -27.68
C ARG A 139 46.96 14.32 -27.22
N LEU A 140 46.32 14.95 -26.24
CA LEU A 140 46.82 16.20 -25.64
C LEU A 140 48.18 15.98 -24.98
N TRP A 141 48.34 14.88 -24.25
CA TRP A 141 49.60 14.48 -23.64
C TRP A 141 50.71 14.30 -24.67
N ALA A 142 50.43 13.59 -25.78
CA ALA A 142 51.39 13.41 -26.86
C ALA A 142 51.87 14.76 -27.44
N ASN A 143 50.95 15.71 -27.64
CA ASN A 143 51.31 17.06 -28.09
C ASN A 143 52.15 17.83 -27.06
N TYR A 144 51.85 17.72 -25.77
CA TYR A 144 52.69 18.34 -24.74
C TYR A 144 54.12 17.78 -24.76
N ASN A 145 54.28 16.46 -24.93
CA ASN A 145 55.60 15.86 -25.09
C ASN A 145 56.34 16.42 -26.30
N LEU A 146 55.68 16.50 -27.47
CA LEU A 146 56.28 17.03 -28.70
C LEU A 146 56.69 18.51 -28.59
N LEU A 147 55.95 19.30 -27.82
CA LEU A 147 56.20 20.72 -27.60
C LEU A 147 57.14 21.01 -26.42
N GLY A 148 57.57 19.99 -25.68
CA GLY A 148 58.40 20.15 -24.47
C GLY A 148 57.66 20.82 -23.30
N LEU A 149 56.33 20.72 -23.25
CA LEU A 149 55.48 21.29 -22.21
C LEU A 149 55.19 20.28 -21.09
N ASP A 150 55.02 20.77 -19.86
CA ASP A 150 54.74 19.95 -18.67
C ASP A 150 53.26 19.48 -18.62
N GLN A 151 53.02 18.30 -18.03
CA GLN A 151 51.70 17.61 -18.00
C GLN A 151 51.09 17.49 -16.59
N VAL A 152 51.54 18.29 -15.61
CA VAL A 152 51.07 18.23 -14.19
C VAL A 152 49.55 18.20 -14.03
N SER A 153 48.80 18.90 -14.88
CA SER A 153 47.34 18.91 -14.82
C SER A 153 46.71 17.57 -15.17
N LEU A 154 47.30 16.81 -16.11
CA LEU A 154 46.82 15.50 -16.54
C LEU A 154 47.27 14.37 -15.61
N LEU A 155 48.40 14.53 -14.92
CA LEU A 155 48.89 13.58 -13.91
C LEU A 155 47.91 13.38 -12.73
N LYS A 156 47.07 14.37 -12.45
CA LYS A 156 46.07 14.33 -11.37
C LYS A 156 44.75 13.69 -11.80
N LEU A 157 44.58 13.35 -13.07
CA LEU A 157 43.33 12.78 -13.57
C LEU A 157 43.21 11.32 -13.08
N ALA A 158 42.18 11.09 -12.27
CA ALA A 158 41.75 9.78 -11.83
C ALA A 158 40.22 9.72 -11.93
N VAL A 159 39.71 8.81 -12.76
CA VAL A 159 38.27 8.61 -12.96
C VAL A 159 37.93 7.17 -12.57
N PRO A 160 36.97 6.95 -11.65
CA PRO A 160 36.57 5.60 -11.27
C PRO A 160 35.91 4.88 -12.43
N GLN A 161 36.19 3.59 -12.55
CA GLN A 161 35.41 2.68 -13.38
C GLN A 161 34.25 2.14 -12.54
N GLU A 162 33.04 2.33 -13.03
CA GLU A 162 31.81 1.90 -12.36
C GLU A 162 31.31 0.56 -12.92
N GLY A 163 30.49 -0.18 -12.18
CA GLY A 163 29.97 -1.49 -12.58
C GLY A 163 30.86 -2.68 -12.20
N GLU A 164 30.84 -3.77 -12.98
CA GLU A 164 31.50 -5.05 -12.61
C GLU A 164 33.04 -4.99 -12.53
N THR A 165 33.65 -4.00 -13.19
CA THR A 165 35.11 -3.87 -13.22
C THR A 165 35.57 -2.87 -12.18
N ILE A 166 36.17 -3.36 -11.10
CA ILE A 166 36.68 -2.51 -10.02
C ILE A 166 38.06 -1.96 -10.43
N GLY A 167 38.15 -0.64 -10.64
CA GLY A 167 39.41 0.02 -11.00
C GLY A 167 39.28 1.52 -11.19
N ASN A 168 40.40 2.20 -11.43
CA ASN A 168 40.45 3.62 -11.77
C ASN A 168 41.21 3.80 -13.08
N TRP A 169 40.65 4.64 -13.95
CA TRP A 169 41.33 5.20 -15.10
C TRP A 169 42.23 6.31 -14.59
N THR A 170 43.55 6.15 -14.74
CA THR A 170 44.53 7.09 -14.18
C THR A 170 45.52 7.56 -15.24
N TRP A 171 46.37 8.53 -14.91
CA TRP A 171 47.40 9.06 -15.80
C TRP A 171 48.27 8.00 -16.50
N HIS A 172 48.43 6.80 -15.92
CA HIS A 172 49.12 5.68 -16.59
C HIS A 172 48.46 5.32 -17.92
N GLU A 173 47.13 5.30 -17.97
CA GLU A 173 46.34 5.01 -19.17
C GLU A 173 46.48 6.13 -20.22
N LEU A 174 46.59 7.39 -19.78
CA LEU A 174 46.89 8.52 -20.68
C LEU A 174 48.28 8.37 -21.32
N SER A 175 49.28 8.02 -20.51
CA SER A 175 50.65 7.82 -20.95
C SER A 175 50.76 6.65 -21.93
N ASP A 176 50.11 5.52 -21.62
CA ASP A 176 50.09 4.33 -22.48
C ASP A 176 49.39 4.61 -23.81
N ARG A 177 48.27 5.35 -23.81
CA ARG A 177 47.58 5.76 -25.06
C ARG A 177 48.38 6.79 -25.85
N ALA A 178 49.06 7.73 -25.19
CA ALA A 178 49.90 8.72 -25.86
C ALA A 178 51.03 8.08 -26.68
N ARG A 179 51.56 6.93 -26.24
CA ARG A 179 52.56 6.15 -27.01
C ARG A 179 52.05 5.67 -28.36
N ASN A 180 50.73 5.49 -28.53
CA ASN A 180 50.11 5.14 -29.80
C ASN A 180 49.97 6.34 -30.76
N TYR A 181 50.23 7.56 -30.28
CA TYR A 181 50.12 8.81 -31.04
C TYR A 181 51.47 9.53 -31.18
N GLY A 182 52.56 8.95 -30.65
CA GLY A 182 53.92 9.42 -30.92
C GLY A 182 54.30 9.13 -32.37
N ALA A 183 54.87 10.13 -33.05
CA ALA A 183 55.44 9.98 -34.39
C ALA A 183 56.64 9.03 -34.38
#